data_AF-A0A957WQ62-F1
#
_entry.id   AF-A0A957WQ62-F1
#
_cell.length_a   1.000
_cell.length_b   1.000
_cell.length_c   1.000
_cell.angle_alpha   90.00
_cell.angle_beta   90.00
_cell.angle_gamma   90.00
#
_symmetry.space_group_name_H-M   'P 1'
#
loop_
_entity.id
_entity.type
_entity.pdbx_description
1 polymer ?
#
loop_
_entity_poly.entity_id
_entity_poly.type
_entity_poly.pdbx_seq_one_letter_code
_entity_poly.pdbx_strand_id
1 'polypeptide(L)'
;MFQAELRKLPSVNKLLQTEELTRLTHQHGREIVVDAARTELDLARQQIMAGHPTPAPLLTEAITKRVAALTQPTLRPVIKATGVIIHTNLSRALLSRRAQAAMVQAASAYSNLEYNLEAGSRGSRYVHAADLLCRLTGAEAALVVNNNA
;
A
#
# COMPACT_ATOMS: atom_id res chain seq x y z
N MET A 1 -21.37 -8.30 -37.97
CA MET A 1 -21.14 -9.47 -37.09
C MET A 1 -20.91 -9.06 -35.63
N PHE A 2 -20.12 -8.01 -35.34
CA PHE A 2 -19.78 -7.59 -33.96
C PHE A 2 -20.94 -7.05 -33.10
N GLN A 3 -21.99 -6.48 -33.72
CA GLN A 3 -23.08 -5.83 -33.00
C GLN A 3 -23.91 -6.81 -32.13
N ALA A 4 -24.01 -8.08 -32.52
CA ALA A 4 -24.68 -9.11 -31.73
C ALA A 4 -23.86 -9.50 -30.48
N GLU A 5 -22.53 -9.57 -30.60
CA GLU A 5 -21.63 -9.85 -29.49
C GLU A 5 -21.56 -8.69 -28.50
N LEU A 6 -21.49 -7.43 -28.98
CA LEU A 6 -21.48 -6.25 -28.11
C LEU A 6 -22.73 -6.16 -27.21
N ARG A 7 -23.89 -6.62 -27.70
CA ARG A 7 -25.14 -6.66 -26.91
C ARG A 7 -25.13 -7.70 -25.79
N LYS A 8 -24.20 -8.67 -25.83
CA LYS A 8 -24.03 -9.67 -24.76
C LYS A 8 -23.29 -9.11 -23.55
N LEU A 9 -22.59 -7.98 -23.68
CA LEU A 9 -21.90 -7.36 -22.55
C LEU A 9 -22.91 -6.80 -21.54
N PRO A 10 -22.78 -7.13 -20.24
CA PRO A 10 -23.63 -6.58 -19.20
C PRO A 10 -23.35 -5.09 -18.99
N SER A 11 -24.35 -4.36 -18.48
CA SER A 11 -24.12 -3.00 -17.99
C SER A 11 -23.29 -3.03 -16.70
N VAL A 12 -22.57 -1.94 -16.44
CA VAL A 12 -21.84 -1.75 -15.16
C VAL A 12 -22.79 -1.95 -13.97
N ASN A 13 -24.01 -1.40 -14.03
CA ASN A 13 -24.98 -1.58 -12.94
C ASN A 13 -25.36 -3.05 -12.73
N LYS A 14 -25.57 -3.82 -13.81
CA LYS A 14 -25.87 -5.26 -13.70
C LYS A 14 -24.71 -6.04 -13.11
N LEU A 15 -23.48 -5.69 -13.49
CA LEU A 15 -22.26 -6.28 -12.91
C LEU A 15 -22.16 -5.98 -11.41
N LEU A 16 -22.39 -4.74 -11.01
CA LEU A 16 -22.31 -4.31 -9.60
C LEU A 16 -23.40 -4.94 -8.71
N GLN A 17 -24.45 -5.51 -9.28
CA GLN A 17 -25.48 -6.25 -8.55
C GLN A 17 -25.13 -7.74 -8.37
N THR A 18 -24.04 -8.22 -8.96
CA THR A 18 -23.56 -9.58 -8.69
C THR A 18 -23.00 -9.67 -7.28
N GLU A 19 -23.12 -10.84 -6.66
CA GLU A 19 -22.64 -11.09 -5.29
C GLU A 19 -21.14 -10.78 -5.14
N GLU A 20 -20.34 -11.18 -6.12
CA GLU A 20 -18.89 -10.97 -6.13
C GLU A 20 -18.50 -9.49 -6.18
N LEU A 21 -19.09 -8.70 -7.07
CA LEU A 21 -18.76 -7.27 -7.18
C LEU A 21 -19.38 -6.44 -6.06
N THR A 22 -20.50 -6.91 -5.48
CA THR A 22 -21.06 -6.32 -4.27
C THR A 22 -20.08 -6.50 -3.11
N ARG A 23 -19.53 -7.71 -2.93
CA ARG A 23 -18.49 -7.99 -1.94
C ARG A 23 -17.24 -7.13 -2.16
N LEU A 24 -16.75 -7.03 -3.39
CA LEU A 24 -15.61 -6.16 -3.71
C LEU A 24 -15.91 -4.68 -3.42
N THR A 25 -17.13 -4.22 -3.67
CA THR A 25 -17.55 -2.85 -3.39
C THR A 25 -17.50 -2.57 -1.88
N HIS A 26 -17.94 -3.52 -1.05
CA HIS A 26 -17.82 -3.41 0.40
C HIS A 26 -16.37 -3.43 0.90
N GLN A 27 -15.49 -4.20 0.24
CA GLN A 27 -14.09 -4.37 0.66
C GLN A 27 -13.18 -3.21 0.22
N HIS A 28 -13.39 -2.70 -0.99
CA HIS A 28 -12.45 -1.78 -1.65
C HIS A 28 -13.07 -0.42 -1.98
N GLY A 29 -14.36 -0.23 -1.75
CA GLY A 29 -15.08 1.00 -2.11
C GLY A 29 -15.62 0.97 -3.54
N ARG A 30 -16.77 1.61 -3.72
CA ARG A 30 -17.55 1.56 -4.98
C ARG A 30 -16.79 2.16 -6.18
N GLU A 31 -16.07 3.25 -5.97
CA GLU A 31 -15.39 3.98 -7.04
C GLU A 31 -14.36 3.10 -7.76
N ILE A 32 -13.49 2.42 -6.99
CA ILE A 32 -12.47 1.51 -7.51
C ILE A 32 -13.10 0.38 -8.34
N VAL A 33 -14.20 -0.21 -7.85
CA VAL A 33 -14.87 -1.33 -8.52
C VAL A 33 -15.58 -0.86 -9.79
N VAL A 34 -16.22 0.32 -9.77
CA VAL A 34 -16.86 0.92 -10.95
C VAL A 34 -15.83 1.19 -12.04
N ASP A 35 -14.69 1.79 -11.69
CA ASP A 35 -13.65 2.13 -12.65
C ASP A 35 -12.98 0.87 -13.22
N ALA A 36 -12.77 -0.15 -12.38
CA ALA A 36 -12.31 -1.46 -12.85
C ALA A 36 -13.30 -2.10 -13.83
N ALA A 37 -14.60 -2.08 -13.50
CA ALA A 37 -15.66 -2.62 -14.36
C ALA A 37 -15.76 -1.88 -15.70
N ARG A 38 -15.67 -0.55 -15.70
CA ARG A 38 -15.64 0.26 -16.92
C ARG A 38 -14.45 -0.10 -17.80
N THR A 39 -13.26 -0.16 -17.20
CA THR A 39 -12.02 -0.47 -17.92
C THR A 39 -12.09 -1.85 -18.56
N GLU A 40 -12.51 -2.88 -17.82
CA GLU A 40 -12.63 -4.24 -18.36
C GLU A 40 -13.74 -4.37 -19.42
N LEU A 41 -14.84 -3.64 -19.26
CA LEU A 41 -15.87 -3.56 -20.31
C LEU A 41 -15.35 -2.89 -21.58
N ASP A 42 -14.55 -1.83 -21.48
CA ASP A 42 -13.94 -1.17 -22.63
C ASP A 42 -12.93 -2.08 -23.34
N LEU A 43 -12.11 -2.81 -22.58
CA LEU A 43 -11.21 -3.83 -23.13
C LEU A 43 -11.99 -4.95 -23.84
N ALA A 44 -13.08 -5.43 -23.23
CA ALA A 44 -13.95 -6.43 -23.85
C ALA A 44 -14.59 -5.92 -25.15
N ARG A 45 -15.01 -4.64 -25.20
CA ARG A 45 -15.52 -4.02 -26.44
C ARG A 45 -14.45 -4.00 -27.53
N GLN A 46 -13.22 -3.61 -27.19
CA GLN A 46 -12.11 -3.58 -28.14
C GLN A 46 -11.80 -4.98 -28.70
N GLN A 47 -11.78 -6.01 -27.84
CA GLN A 47 -11.59 -7.41 -28.24
C GLN A 47 -12.67 -7.89 -29.22
N ILE A 48 -13.94 -7.57 -28.93
CA ILE A 48 -15.07 -7.92 -29.82
C ILE A 48 -14.95 -7.20 -31.17
N MET A 49 -14.56 -5.92 -31.16
CA MET A 49 -14.35 -5.15 -32.40
C MET A 49 -13.16 -5.66 -33.23
N ALA A 50 -12.17 -6.29 -32.59
CA ALA A 50 -11.05 -6.97 -33.23
C ALA A 50 -11.40 -8.38 -33.75
N GLY A 51 -12.63 -8.85 -33.53
CA GLY A 51 -13.12 -10.15 -34.02
C GLY A 51 -12.96 -11.31 -33.05
N HIS A 52 -12.59 -11.05 -31.80
CA HIS A 52 -12.60 -12.07 -30.75
C HIS A 52 -14.01 -12.25 -30.16
N PRO A 53 -14.36 -13.47 -29.68
CA PRO A 53 -15.65 -13.73 -29.07
C PRO A 53 -15.83 -13.01 -27.72
N THR A 54 -17.08 -12.82 -27.29
CA THR A 54 -17.40 -12.15 -26.01
C THR A 54 -16.77 -12.88 -24.81
N PRO A 55 -15.96 -12.21 -23.97
CA PRO A 55 -15.34 -12.83 -22.79
C PRO A 55 -16.30 -12.87 -21.57
N ALA A 56 -17.60 -13.05 -21.77
CA ALA A 56 -18.62 -12.82 -20.73
C ALA A 56 -18.41 -13.62 -19.42
N PRO A 57 -18.02 -14.92 -19.44
CA PRO A 57 -17.73 -15.66 -18.20
C PRO A 57 -16.48 -15.17 -17.47
N LEU A 58 -15.56 -14.51 -18.19
CA LEU A 58 -14.26 -14.07 -17.67
C LEU A 58 -14.26 -12.61 -17.20
N LEU A 59 -15.34 -11.86 -17.45
CA LEU A 59 -15.37 -10.43 -17.17
C LEU A 59 -15.36 -10.14 -15.66
N THR A 60 -16.13 -10.90 -14.88
CA THR A 60 -16.11 -10.80 -13.41
C THR A 60 -14.72 -11.09 -12.85
N GLU A 61 -14.08 -12.17 -13.31
CA GLU A 61 -12.73 -12.54 -12.89
C GLU A 61 -11.70 -11.47 -13.26
N ALA A 62 -11.79 -10.90 -14.46
CA ALA A 62 -10.91 -9.83 -14.91
C ALA A 62 -11.09 -8.56 -14.06
N ILE A 63 -12.34 -8.20 -13.72
CA ILE A 63 -12.64 -7.09 -12.81
C ILE A 63 -12.04 -7.36 -11.42
N THR A 64 -12.24 -8.56 -10.87
CA THR A 64 -11.67 -8.96 -9.57
C THR A 64 -10.15 -8.84 -9.59
N LYS A 65 -9.47 -9.34 -10.63
CA LYS A 65 -8.01 -9.21 -10.79
C LYS A 65 -7.57 -7.75 -10.89
N ARG A 66 -8.30 -6.91 -11.62
CA ARG A 66 -7.99 -5.49 -11.72
C ARG A 66 -8.16 -4.76 -10.39
N VAL A 67 -9.25 -5.01 -9.66
CA VAL A 67 -9.46 -4.44 -8.32
C VAL A 67 -8.32 -4.87 -7.38
N ALA A 68 -7.95 -6.15 -7.40
CA ALA A 68 -6.82 -6.64 -6.61
C ALA A 68 -5.50 -5.95 -6.98
N ALA A 69 -5.24 -5.71 -8.26
CA ALA A 69 -4.05 -5.01 -8.72
C ALA A 69 -4.04 -3.51 -8.32
N LEU A 70 -5.18 -2.83 -8.44
CA LEU A 70 -5.33 -1.42 -8.07
C LEU A 70 -5.20 -1.18 -6.56
N THR A 71 -5.60 -2.16 -5.76
CA THR A 71 -5.62 -2.07 -4.30
C THR A 71 -4.40 -2.70 -3.64
N GLN A 72 -3.52 -3.31 -4.43
CA GLN A 72 -2.29 -3.91 -3.93
C GLN A 72 -1.29 -2.82 -3.51
N PRO A 73 -0.75 -2.86 -2.28
CA PRO A 73 0.34 -1.96 -1.88
C PRO A 73 1.56 -2.12 -2.78
N THR A 74 2.17 -0.99 -3.16
CA THR A 74 3.40 -0.98 -3.96
C THR A 74 4.61 -1.45 -3.15
N LEU A 75 4.63 -1.18 -1.84
CA LEU A 75 5.60 -1.74 -0.91
C LEU A 75 5.13 -3.12 -0.42
N ARG A 76 5.92 -4.15 -0.70
CA ARG A 76 5.59 -5.54 -0.37
C ARG A 76 6.76 -6.23 0.33
N PRO A 77 6.48 -7.15 1.27
CA PRO A 77 7.51 -8.03 1.81
C PRO A 77 8.18 -8.85 0.71
N VAL A 78 9.49 -9.09 0.85
CA VAL A 78 10.26 -9.93 -0.08
C VAL A 78 11.11 -10.93 0.70
N ILE A 79 11.37 -12.09 0.09
CA ILE A 79 12.36 -13.06 0.58
C ILE A 79 13.72 -12.68 -0.01
N LYS A 80 14.69 -12.33 0.82
CA LYS A 80 16.05 -12.01 0.38
C LYS A 80 16.91 -13.29 0.36
N ALA A 81 17.23 -13.76 -0.84
CA ALA A 81 18.06 -14.95 -1.08
C ALA A 81 19.44 -14.64 -1.71
N THR A 82 19.86 -13.37 -1.72
CA THR A 82 21.09 -12.93 -2.41
C THR A 82 22.37 -13.11 -1.61
N GLY A 83 22.29 -13.45 -0.31
CA GLY A 83 23.44 -13.49 0.60
C GLY A 83 23.97 -12.10 1.04
N VAL A 84 23.53 -11.00 0.41
CA VAL A 84 23.95 -9.64 0.75
C VAL A 84 23.23 -9.16 2.02
N ILE A 85 23.97 -8.92 3.11
CA ILE A 85 23.38 -8.50 4.40
C ILE A 85 22.76 -7.10 4.30
N ILE A 86 23.53 -6.07 3.93
CA ILE A 86 23.04 -4.69 3.76
C ILE A 86 22.71 -4.48 2.28
N HIS A 87 21.44 -4.64 1.93
CA HIS A 87 20.98 -4.54 0.55
C HIS A 87 20.29 -3.19 0.30
N THR A 88 20.92 -2.29 -0.44
CA THR A 88 20.42 -0.91 -0.67
C THR A 88 19.04 -0.87 -1.31
N ASN A 89 18.75 -1.76 -2.27
CA ASN A 89 17.43 -1.82 -2.92
C ASN A 89 16.37 -2.56 -2.10
N LEU A 90 16.74 -3.26 -1.01
CA LEU A 90 15.85 -4.05 -0.17
C LEU A 90 15.95 -3.59 1.29
N SER A 91 15.83 -2.28 1.49
CA SER A 91 15.68 -1.64 2.81
C SER A 91 16.86 -1.78 3.78
N ARG A 92 18.08 -2.06 3.29
CA ARG A 92 19.33 -2.10 4.08
C ARG A 92 19.26 -3.07 5.26
N ALA A 93 19.00 -2.56 6.47
CA ALA A 93 19.00 -3.31 7.72
C ALA A 93 17.57 -3.51 8.25
N LEU A 94 17.25 -4.74 8.65
CA LEU A 94 15.98 -5.04 9.31
C LEU A 94 16.02 -4.60 10.77
N LEU A 95 14.89 -4.08 11.25
CA LEU A 95 14.72 -3.73 12.65
C LEU A 95 14.45 -4.99 13.49
N SER A 96 15.03 -5.04 14.69
CA SER A 96 14.68 -6.08 15.67
C SER A 96 13.22 -5.97 16.10
N ARG A 97 12.61 -7.07 16.58
CA ARG A 97 11.23 -7.05 17.11
C ARG A 97 11.03 -5.99 18.19
N ARG A 98 12.04 -5.79 19.06
CA ARG A 98 12.01 -4.79 20.12
C ARG A 98 11.97 -3.36 19.57
N ALA A 99 12.76 -3.07 18.53
CA ALA A 99 12.75 -1.77 17.88
C ALA A 99 11.41 -1.50 17.16
N GLN A 100 10.85 -2.51 16.48
CA GLN A 100 9.54 -2.41 15.85
C GLN A 100 8.42 -2.13 16.88
N ALA A 101 8.43 -2.83 18.02
CA ALA A 101 7.46 -2.60 19.09
C ALA A 101 7.54 -1.18 19.66
N ALA A 102 8.75 -0.65 19.88
CA ALA A 102 8.95 0.73 20.33
C ALA A 102 8.44 1.75 19.31
N MET A 103 8.63 1.51 18.01
CA MET A 103 8.08 2.38 16.95
C MET A 103 6.55 2.38 16.94
N VAL A 104 5.92 1.20 17.06
CA VAL A 104 4.46 1.10 17.15
C VAL A 104 3.95 1.89 18.35
N GLN A 105 4.54 1.67 19.53
CA GLN A 105 4.15 2.39 20.75
C GLN A 105 4.26 3.91 20.59
N ALA A 106 5.35 4.41 20.01
CA ALA A 106 5.57 5.85 19.80
C ALA A 106 4.61 6.46 18.75
N ALA A 107 4.16 5.66 17.77
CA ALA A 107 3.27 6.11 16.70
C ALA A 107 1.77 5.96 17.05
N SER A 108 1.42 5.09 17.99
CA SER A 108 0.03 4.80 18.33
C SER A 108 -0.62 5.77 19.32
N ALA A 109 0.13 6.72 19.89
CA ALA A 109 -0.39 7.71 20.84
C ALA A 109 0.39 9.04 20.76
N TYR A 110 -0.17 10.10 21.35
CA TYR A 110 0.59 11.32 21.60
C TYR A 110 1.81 10.99 22.47
N SER A 111 2.94 11.65 22.17
CA SER A 111 4.19 11.47 22.90
C SER A 111 4.78 12.83 23.26
N ASN A 112 5.70 12.81 24.23
CA ASN A 112 6.47 13.98 24.65
C ASN A 112 7.64 14.29 23.69
N LEU A 113 7.47 14.00 22.39
CA LEU A 113 8.52 14.14 21.38
C LEU A 113 9.17 15.52 21.40
N GLU A 114 8.37 16.59 21.52
CA GLU A 114 8.84 17.98 21.67
C GLU A 114 8.31 18.65 22.94
N TYR A 115 8.06 17.88 24.01
CA TYR A 115 7.52 18.40 25.25
C TYR A 115 8.34 17.95 26.44
N ASN A 116 8.80 18.90 27.25
CA ASN A 116 9.45 18.60 28.51
C ASN A 116 8.37 18.48 29.60
N LEU A 117 8.23 17.27 30.17
CA LEU A 117 7.24 16.97 31.20
C LEU A 117 7.55 17.67 32.53
N GLU A 118 8.82 17.85 32.87
CA GLU A 118 9.24 18.52 34.12
C GLU A 118 9.04 20.03 34.02
N ALA A 119 9.44 20.62 32.89
CA ALA A 119 9.33 22.06 32.65
C ALA A 119 7.93 22.51 32.18
N GLY A 120 7.03 21.55 31.89
CA GLY A 120 5.67 21.83 31.42
C GLY A 120 5.61 22.69 30.16
N SER A 121 6.58 22.55 29.26
CA SER A 121 6.73 23.44 28.10
C SER A 121 7.40 22.73 26.92
N ARG A 122 7.49 23.43 25.78
CA ARG A 122 8.12 22.90 24.57
C ARG A 122 9.59 22.57 24.83
N GLY A 123 10.01 21.38 24.40
CA GLY A 123 11.38 20.89 24.48
C GLY A 123 11.95 20.48 23.11
N SER A 124 13.24 20.19 23.08
CA SER A 124 13.93 19.69 21.87
C SER A 124 13.73 18.17 21.73
N ARG A 125 13.39 17.71 20.52
CA ARG A 125 13.31 16.26 20.23
C ARG A 125 14.64 15.52 20.27
N TYR A 126 15.76 16.24 20.15
CA TYR A 126 17.08 15.60 20.08
C TYR A 126 17.52 15.00 21.40
N VAL A 127 16.97 15.46 22.53
CA VAL A 127 17.34 14.99 23.87
C VAL A 127 17.15 13.48 24.02
N HIS A 128 16.15 12.91 23.35
CA HIS A 128 15.79 11.49 23.46
C HIS A 128 16.84 10.54 22.87
N ALA A 129 17.65 11.00 21.92
CA ALA A 129 18.71 10.20 21.29
C ALA A 129 20.12 10.67 21.66
N ALA A 130 20.30 11.97 21.93
CA ALA A 130 21.61 12.57 22.14
C ALA A 130 22.34 11.95 23.35
N ASP A 131 21.66 11.78 24.49
CA ASP A 131 22.27 11.18 25.69
C ASP A 131 22.78 9.76 25.43
N LEU A 132 21.95 8.92 24.77
CA LEU A 132 22.32 7.56 24.44
C LEU A 132 23.52 7.50 23.50
N LEU A 133 23.59 8.41 22.52
CA LEU A 133 24.71 8.49 21.59
C LEU A 133 25.99 8.95 22.28
N CYS A 134 25.95 10.00 23.10
CA CYS A 134 27.12 10.44 23.87
C CYS A 134 27.63 9.34 24.81
N ARG A 135 26.73 8.59 25.45
CA ARG A 135 27.11 7.44 26.30
C ARG A 135 27.76 6.31 25.51
N LEU A 136 27.34 6.08 24.27
CA LEU A 136 27.88 5.04 23.40
C LEU A 136 29.25 5.43 22.83
N THR A 137 29.44 6.70 22.48
CA THR A 137 30.62 7.17 21.74
C THR A 137 31.67 7.86 22.61
N GLY A 138 31.29 8.36 23.79
CA GLY A 138 32.12 9.23 24.63
C GLY A 138 32.22 10.68 24.14
N ALA A 139 31.42 11.07 23.13
CA ALA A 139 31.43 12.44 22.61
C ALA A 139 30.79 13.45 23.59
N GLU A 140 31.21 14.71 23.52
CA GLU A 140 30.67 15.81 24.34
C GLU A 140 29.21 16.13 24.01
N ALA A 141 28.82 15.98 22.73
CA ALA A 141 27.46 16.22 22.25
C ALA A 141 27.16 15.35 21.02
N ALA A 142 25.87 15.14 20.74
CA ALA A 142 25.39 14.39 19.59
C ALA A 142 24.15 15.03 18.96
N LEU A 143 24.02 14.89 17.64
CA LEU A 143 22.88 15.34 16.86
C LEU A 143 22.50 14.27 15.83
N VAL A 144 21.20 14.06 15.62
CA VAL A 144 20.67 13.14 14.60
C VAL A 144 20.02 13.97 13.50
N VAL A 145 20.47 13.73 12.26
CA VAL A 145 19.87 14.29 11.05
C VAL A 145 19.21 13.19 10.23
N ASN A 146 18.47 13.55 9.18
CA ASN A 146 17.68 12.61 8.38
C ASN A 146 18.50 11.42 7.85
N ASN A 147 19.67 11.68 7.29
CA ASN A 147 20.58 10.66 6.76
C ASN A 147 22.01 11.21 6.63
N ASN A 148 22.99 10.30 6.55
CA ASN A 148 24.34 10.61 6.09
C ASN A 148 24.36 10.62 4.56
N ALA A 149 25.12 11.54 3.95
CA ALA A 149 25.36 11.55 2.51
C ALA A 149 26.19 10.33 2.07
#